data_AF-A0A7K3GD95-F1
#
_entry.id   AF-A0A7K3GD95-F1
#
_cell.length_a   1.000
_cell.length_b   1.000
_cell.length_c   1.000
_cell.angle_alpha   90.00
_cell.angle_beta   90.00
_cell.angle_gamma   90.00
#
_symmetry.space_group_name_H-M   'P 1'
#
loop_
_entity.id
_entity.type
_entity.pdbx_description
1 polymer ?
#
loop_
_entity_poly.entity_id
_entity_poly.type
_entity_poly.pdbx_seq_one_letter_code
_entity_poly.pdbx_strand_id
1 'polypeptide(L)'
;MATYITVPVQIPAGLVPDPLLAYVERGTSATGPWTRLGQAPLTAGRGYFYDNTAPLDTPVWYRYVYPQLGAEYVSPTVSGPLELESAGTVILSDPNRPWADIEFAFCGSAEALAAAVCGPAGAEFIWTRFDEEVRRADAGLFDRLDAETPADVYGRRKSYDSGARFLTKSLAAATRVYELFTVGGPLFLRAPAAYGVSDVYVQPGDLAKSHLTDRVDQRFPHRLWAFPYTVVDPVHAIQQGTVCANWCALTEAYPTFADLTATGDTWAAVATGVTVCP
;
A
#
# COMPACT_ATOMS: atom_id res chain seq x y z
N MET A 1 -2.14 15.45 12.90
CA MET A 1 -1.62 14.10 13.23
C MET A 1 -1.34 13.41 11.91
N ALA A 2 -0.14 12.90 11.70
CA ALA A 2 0.09 12.02 10.56
C ALA A 2 -0.69 10.73 10.85
N THR A 3 -1.78 10.50 10.11
CA THR A 3 -2.43 9.20 10.09
C THR A 3 -1.39 8.23 9.52
N TYR A 4 -0.88 7.32 10.35
CA TYR A 4 0.10 6.35 9.88
C TYR A 4 -0.62 5.35 8.98
N ILE A 5 -0.55 5.52 7.66
CA ILE A 5 -1.20 4.64 6.67
C ILE A 5 -0.55 3.22 6.64
N THR A 6 0.61 3.12 7.25
CA THR A 6 1.47 1.96 7.37
C THR A 6 1.70 1.63 8.85
N VAL A 7 1.82 0.35 9.20
CA VAL A 7 2.25 -0.05 10.54
C VAL A 7 3.78 -0.19 10.57
N PRO A 8 4.53 0.72 11.24
CA PRO A 8 5.95 0.51 11.45
C PRO A 8 6.17 -0.58 12.50
N VAL A 9 6.93 -1.60 12.15
CA VAL A 9 7.26 -2.73 13.01
C VAL A 9 8.74 -2.67 13.34
N GLN A 10 9.05 -2.42 14.61
CA GLN A 10 10.42 -2.43 15.10
C GLN A 10 10.84 -3.86 15.44
N ILE A 11 11.88 -4.35 14.79
CA ILE A 11 12.46 -5.67 15.04
C ILE A 11 13.50 -5.51 16.16
N PRO A 12 13.26 -6.09 17.36
CA PRO A 12 14.22 -6.03 18.45
C PRO A 12 15.45 -6.88 18.11
N ALA A 13 16.54 -6.66 18.85
CA ALA A 13 17.72 -7.52 18.73
C ALA A 13 17.33 -8.99 18.95
N GLY A 14 17.58 -9.83 17.95
CA GLY A 14 17.35 -11.27 18.04
C GLY A 14 18.25 -11.95 19.08
N LEU A 15 17.87 -13.15 19.51
CA LEU A 15 18.70 -14.04 20.33
C LEU A 15 19.86 -14.67 19.53
N VAL A 16 19.81 -14.52 18.21
CA VAL A 16 20.81 -15.03 17.27
C VAL A 16 21.92 -13.98 17.13
N PRO A 17 23.21 -14.37 17.16
CA PRO A 17 24.31 -13.46 16.83
C PRO A 17 24.23 -13.09 15.34
N ASP A 18 24.18 -11.78 15.07
CA ASP A 18 24.31 -11.18 13.73
C ASP A 18 23.41 -11.75 12.60
N PRO A 19 22.09 -11.98 12.80
CA PRO A 19 21.22 -12.22 11.67
C PRO A 19 21.24 -10.97 10.78
N LEU A 20 21.52 -11.15 9.49
CA LEU A 20 21.48 -10.06 8.50
C LEU A 20 20.06 -9.76 8.04
N LEU A 21 19.11 -10.64 8.36
CA LEU A 21 17.74 -10.62 7.84
C LEU A 21 16.77 -11.26 8.83
N ALA A 22 15.54 -10.78 8.87
CA ALA A 22 14.40 -11.44 9.50
C ALA A 22 13.23 -11.52 8.52
N TYR A 23 12.46 -12.59 8.57
CA TYR A 23 11.10 -12.61 8.04
C TYR A 23 10.15 -11.98 9.04
N VAL A 24 9.22 -11.18 8.55
CA VAL A 24 8.13 -10.61 9.33
C VAL A 24 6.86 -11.39 9.02
N GLU A 25 6.18 -11.85 10.07
CA GLU A 25 4.92 -12.57 9.96
C GLU A 25 3.83 -11.86 10.75
N ARG A 26 2.61 -11.84 10.21
CA ARG A 26 1.43 -11.22 10.81
C ARG A 26 0.37 -12.26 11.14
N GLY A 27 -0.30 -12.10 12.27
CA GLY A 27 -1.45 -12.89 12.68
C GLY A 27 -2.62 -12.02 13.13
N THR A 28 -3.82 -12.60 13.09
CA THR A 28 -5.05 -12.00 13.65
C THR A 28 -5.22 -12.30 15.14
N SER A 29 -4.23 -12.94 15.76
CA SER A 29 -4.15 -13.16 17.20
C SER A 29 -2.69 -13.31 17.64
N ALA A 30 -2.43 -13.18 18.94
CA ALA A 30 -1.09 -13.37 19.53
C ALA A 30 -0.55 -14.81 19.38
N THR A 31 -1.37 -15.79 19.01
CA THR A 31 -0.98 -17.20 18.85
C THR A 31 -1.01 -17.67 17.39
N GLY A 32 -1.44 -16.82 16.45
CA GLY A 32 -1.58 -17.13 15.02
C GLY A 32 -3.02 -17.34 14.57
N PRO A 33 -3.26 -17.90 13.37
CA PRO A 33 -2.28 -18.34 12.39
C PRO A 33 -1.39 -17.19 11.88
N TRP A 34 -0.18 -17.53 11.43
CA TRP A 34 0.83 -16.56 11.01
C TRP A 34 1.03 -16.59 9.50
N THR A 35 0.98 -15.43 8.87
CA THR A 35 1.20 -15.23 7.44
C THR A 35 2.50 -14.48 7.24
N ARG A 36 3.40 -15.01 6.40
CA ARG A 36 4.64 -14.35 6.03
C ARG A 36 4.35 -13.16 5.13
N LEU A 37 4.76 -11.97 5.56
CA LEU A 37 4.58 -10.73 4.81
C LEU A 37 5.76 -10.48 3.89
N GLY A 38 6.97 -10.52 4.46
CA GLY A 38 8.19 -10.16 3.74
C GLY A 38 9.43 -10.34 4.58
N GLN A 39 10.51 -9.71 4.11
CA GLN A 39 11.82 -9.74 4.73
C GLN A 39 12.25 -8.33 5.11
N ALA A 40 12.96 -8.20 6.23
CA ALA A 40 13.57 -6.97 6.68
C ALA A 40 15.09 -7.17 6.87
N PRO A 41 15.94 -6.32 6.28
CA PRO A 41 17.36 -6.32 6.57
C PRO A 41 17.59 -5.87 8.00
N LEU A 42 18.58 -6.46 8.65
CA LEU A 42 18.94 -6.15 10.02
C LEU A 42 20.34 -5.54 10.08
N THR A 43 20.49 -4.51 10.90
CA THR A 43 21.78 -3.90 11.24
C THR A 43 21.99 -4.09 12.74
N ALA A 44 23.08 -4.77 13.12
CA ALA A 44 23.34 -5.17 14.51
C ALA A 44 22.15 -5.90 15.18
N GLY A 45 21.51 -6.79 14.41
CA GLY A 45 20.37 -7.60 14.86
C GLY A 45 19.03 -6.84 14.98
N ARG A 46 18.96 -5.56 14.58
CA ARG A 46 17.73 -4.73 14.64
C ARG A 46 17.32 -4.27 13.24
N GLY A 47 16.03 -4.02 13.04
CA GLY A 47 15.53 -3.51 11.77
C GLY A 47 14.14 -2.90 11.88
N TYR A 48 13.66 -2.36 10.78
CA TYR A 48 12.31 -1.83 10.63
C TYR A 48 11.64 -2.52 9.44
N PHE A 49 10.34 -2.78 9.59
CA PHE A 49 9.46 -3.27 8.53
C PHE A 49 8.20 -2.42 8.49
N TYR A 50 7.63 -2.25 7.30
CA TYR A 50 6.55 -1.31 7.06
C TYR A 50 5.35 -2.05 6.50
N ASP A 51 4.44 -2.51 7.36
CA ASP A 51 3.28 -3.23 6.86
C ASP A 51 2.23 -2.27 6.25
N ASN A 52 2.32 -2.08 4.94
CA ASN A 52 1.35 -1.32 4.12
C ASN A 52 0.10 -2.14 3.80
N THR A 53 0.05 -3.39 4.27
CA THR A 53 -0.97 -4.37 3.92
C THR A 53 -1.80 -4.81 5.12
N ALA A 54 -1.57 -4.14 6.26
CA ALA A 54 -2.35 -4.36 7.47
C ALA A 54 -3.82 -3.98 7.21
N PRO A 55 -4.77 -4.87 7.57
CA PRO A 55 -6.18 -4.59 7.42
C PRO A 55 -6.61 -3.40 8.27
N LEU A 56 -7.62 -2.69 7.79
CA LEU A 56 -8.22 -1.58 8.54
C LEU A 56 -9.15 -2.11 9.65
N ASP A 57 -9.26 -1.36 10.74
CA ASP A 57 -10.17 -1.60 11.87
C ASP A 57 -10.08 -3.03 12.45
N THR A 58 -8.91 -3.66 12.29
CA THR A 58 -8.67 -5.05 12.70
C THR A 58 -7.35 -5.11 13.46
N PRO A 59 -7.35 -5.57 14.72
CA PRO A 59 -6.12 -5.72 15.48
C PRO A 59 -5.25 -6.82 14.86
N VAL A 60 -3.96 -6.53 14.74
CA VAL A 60 -2.94 -7.44 14.21
C VAL A 60 -1.77 -7.58 15.17
N TRP A 61 -1.12 -8.74 15.08
CA TRP A 61 0.07 -9.08 15.83
C TRP A 61 1.20 -9.43 14.87
N TYR A 62 2.42 -9.09 15.24
CA TYR A 62 3.62 -9.36 14.46
C TYR A 62 4.59 -10.25 15.24
N ARG A 63 5.25 -11.14 14.52
CA ARG A 63 6.41 -11.89 15.02
C ARG A 63 7.52 -11.91 13.99
N TYR A 64 8.69 -12.32 14.43
CA TYR A 64 9.92 -12.32 13.64
C TYR A 64 10.48 -13.73 13.54
N VAL A 65 10.92 -14.11 12.35
CA VAL A 65 11.56 -15.40 12.10
C VAL A 65 12.95 -15.16 11.52
N TYR A 66 13.98 -15.60 12.22
CA TYR A 66 15.37 -15.42 11.82
C TYR A 66 15.86 -16.67 11.08
N PRO A 67 16.19 -16.58 9.78
CA PRO A 67 16.87 -17.67 9.09
C PRO A 67 18.32 -17.77 9.57
N GLN A 68 18.72 -18.93 10.09
CA GLN A 68 20.10 -19.20 10.51
C GLN A 68 20.52 -20.59 10.04
N LEU A 69 21.53 -20.64 9.15
CA LEU A 69 22.19 -21.88 8.70
C LEU A 69 21.21 -22.99 8.25
N GLY A 70 20.11 -22.63 7.58
CA GLY A 70 19.11 -23.58 7.08
C GLY A 70 17.99 -23.94 8.07
N ALA A 71 17.99 -23.37 9.28
CA ALA A 71 16.89 -23.44 10.23
C ALA A 71 16.20 -22.09 10.39
N GLU A 72 14.91 -22.10 10.72
CA GLU A 72 14.14 -20.91 11.06
C GLU A 72 13.97 -20.82 12.58
N TYR A 73 14.44 -19.73 13.19
CA TYR A 73 14.26 -19.44 14.60
C TYR A 73 13.14 -18.42 14.79
N VAL A 74 12.05 -18.82 15.45
CA VAL A 74 10.92 -17.94 15.74
C VAL A 74 11.22 -17.14 17.01
N SER A 75 11.14 -15.82 16.92
CA SER A 75 11.27 -14.93 18.07
C SER A 75 10.19 -15.23 19.12
N PRO A 76 10.54 -15.30 20.42
CA PRO A 76 9.54 -15.39 21.49
C PRO A 76 8.76 -14.09 21.68
N THR A 77 9.25 -12.98 21.12
CA THR A 77 8.60 -11.67 21.19
C THR A 77 7.53 -11.55 20.11
N VAL A 78 6.31 -11.28 20.55
CA VAL A 78 5.18 -10.88 19.69
C VAL A 78 4.86 -9.42 19.98
N SER A 79 4.74 -8.62 18.91
CA SER A 79 4.34 -7.21 18.98
C SER A 79 2.85 -7.10 18.66
N GLY A 80 2.08 -6.37 19.47
CA GLY A 80 0.65 -6.13 19.25
C GLY A 80 -0.18 -6.22 20.54
N PRO A 81 -1.51 -6.00 20.46
CA PRO A 81 -2.26 -5.66 19.24
C PRO A 81 -1.89 -4.28 18.69
N LEU A 82 -1.79 -4.17 17.37
CA LEU A 82 -1.73 -2.91 16.63
C LEU A 82 -2.94 -2.85 15.72
N GLU A 83 -3.60 -1.69 15.66
CA GLU A 83 -4.78 -1.50 14.82
C GLU A 83 -4.58 -0.24 13.98
N LEU A 84 -4.92 -0.34 12.70
CA LEU A 84 -4.95 0.79 11.79
C LEU A 84 -6.40 1.22 11.62
N GLU A 85 -6.77 2.35 12.22
CA GLU A 85 -8.11 2.89 12.07
C GLU A 85 -8.36 3.32 10.61
N SER A 86 -9.48 2.89 10.03
CA SER A 86 -9.86 3.35 8.69
C SER A 86 -10.20 4.83 8.66
N ALA A 87 -10.65 5.39 9.79
CA ALA A 87 -11.24 6.73 9.89
C ALA A 87 -12.31 7.01 8.79
N GLY A 88 -12.90 5.96 8.21
CA GLY A 88 -13.73 6.05 7.02
C GLY A 88 -12.99 6.64 5.82
N THR A 89 -11.83 6.12 5.43
CA THR A 89 -11.12 6.48 4.18
C THR A 89 -10.82 5.25 3.33
N VAL A 90 -10.71 5.43 2.01
CA VAL A 90 -10.11 4.40 1.13
C VAL A 90 -8.62 4.66 1.09
N ILE A 91 -7.82 3.61 1.11
CA ILE A 91 -6.38 3.70 1.02
C ILE A 91 -5.89 2.87 -0.17
N LEU A 92 -5.07 3.49 -1.00
CA LEU A 92 -4.32 2.81 -2.05
C LEU A 92 -2.85 2.86 -1.69
N SER A 93 -2.28 1.71 -1.37
CA SER A 93 -0.90 1.58 -0.93
C SER A 93 -0.02 0.91 -1.97
N ASP A 94 1.23 1.33 -2.05
CA ASP A 94 2.25 0.55 -2.74
C ASP A 94 2.90 -0.41 -1.73
N PRO A 95 2.80 -1.74 -1.92
CA PRO A 95 3.36 -2.71 -0.98
C PRO A 95 4.87 -2.57 -0.75
N ASN A 96 5.60 -2.04 -1.74
CA ASN A 96 7.05 -1.87 -1.73
C ASN A 96 7.50 -0.45 -1.38
N ARG A 97 6.61 0.54 -1.46
CA ARG A 97 6.93 1.96 -1.29
C ARG A 97 5.91 2.62 -0.36
N PRO A 98 6.02 2.42 0.97
CA PRO A 98 5.13 2.98 1.99
C PRO A 98 4.87 4.48 1.87
N TRP A 99 5.84 5.21 1.33
CA TRP A 99 5.75 6.65 1.15
C TRP A 99 4.86 7.09 -0.01
N ALA A 100 4.55 6.18 -0.94
CA ALA A 100 3.72 6.45 -2.11
C ALA A 100 2.22 6.26 -1.83
N ASP A 101 1.85 5.85 -0.61
CA ASP A 101 0.47 5.59 -0.22
C ASP A 101 -0.41 6.83 -0.35
N ILE A 102 -1.63 6.63 -0.84
CA ILE A 102 -2.64 7.67 -1.02
C ILE A 102 -3.87 7.31 -0.20
N GLU A 103 -4.23 8.20 0.71
CA GLU A 103 -5.48 8.16 1.47
C GLU A 103 -6.52 9.05 0.79
N PHE A 104 -7.72 8.50 0.60
CA PHE A 104 -8.83 9.16 -0.05
C PHE A 104 -9.95 9.42 0.97
N ALA A 105 -10.29 10.70 1.13
CA ALA A 105 -11.48 11.09 1.87
C ALA A 105 -12.75 10.89 1.04
N PHE A 106 -13.91 11.05 1.67
CA PHE A 106 -15.20 11.00 0.98
C PHE A 106 -15.94 12.34 1.01
N CYS A 107 -16.92 12.48 0.11
CA CYS A 107 -17.94 13.50 0.20
C CYS A 107 -19.13 12.95 1.00
N GLY A 108 -19.50 13.59 2.11
CA GLY A 108 -20.64 13.16 2.93
C GLY A 108 -22.01 13.37 2.27
N SER A 109 -22.10 14.23 1.25
CA SER A 109 -23.33 14.43 0.45
C SER A 109 -23.03 15.03 -0.93
N ALA A 110 -24.03 15.02 -1.81
CA ALA A 110 -23.94 15.69 -3.12
C ALA A 110 -23.81 17.22 -2.96
N GLU A 111 -24.44 17.80 -1.93
CA GLU A 111 -24.33 19.21 -1.58
C GLU A 111 -22.90 19.55 -1.10
N ALA A 112 -22.26 18.67 -0.34
CA ALA A 112 -20.85 18.84 0.06
C ALA A 112 -19.92 18.82 -1.16
N LEU A 113 -20.21 17.99 -2.17
CA LEU A 113 -19.50 18.00 -3.44
C LEU A 113 -19.72 19.31 -4.21
N ALA A 114 -20.96 19.78 -4.31
CA ALA A 114 -21.30 21.04 -4.98
C ALA A 114 -20.68 22.27 -4.28
N ALA A 115 -20.60 22.24 -2.96
CA ALA A 115 -19.98 23.29 -2.14
C ALA A 115 -18.45 23.14 -2.00
N ALA A 116 -17.85 22.12 -2.63
CA ALA A 116 -16.42 21.78 -2.55
C ALA A 116 -15.89 21.53 -1.13
N VAL A 117 -16.76 21.08 -0.22
CA VAL A 117 -16.45 20.78 1.20
C VAL A 117 -16.31 19.27 1.44
N CYS A 118 -15.83 18.53 0.45
CA CYS A 118 -15.58 17.10 0.60
C CYS A 118 -14.35 16.81 1.45
N GLY A 119 -14.50 15.83 2.36
CA GLY A 119 -13.49 15.44 3.32
C GLY A 119 -13.27 16.47 4.44
N PRO A 120 -12.44 16.13 5.44
CA PRO A 120 -11.92 17.13 6.36
C PRO A 120 -11.24 18.27 5.58
N ALA A 121 -11.28 19.49 6.12
CA ALA A 121 -10.71 20.66 5.48
C ALA A 121 -9.23 20.41 5.14
N GLY A 122 -8.92 20.33 3.83
CA GLY A 122 -7.57 20.05 3.32
C GLY A 122 -7.37 18.68 2.68
N ALA A 123 -8.37 17.79 2.66
CA ALA A 123 -8.27 16.54 1.89
C ALA A 123 -7.97 16.85 0.42
N GLU A 124 -6.90 16.28 -0.12
CA GLU A 124 -6.46 16.49 -1.50
C GLU A 124 -7.01 15.45 -2.47
N PHE A 125 -7.34 14.25 -1.96
CA PHE A 125 -7.84 13.10 -2.70
C PHE A 125 -9.22 12.73 -2.20
N ILE A 126 -10.17 12.60 -3.13
CA ILE A 126 -11.56 12.26 -2.82
C ILE A 126 -11.92 10.99 -3.59
N TRP A 127 -12.27 9.93 -2.87
CA TRP A 127 -12.80 8.72 -3.47
C TRP A 127 -14.23 9.00 -3.96
N THR A 128 -14.54 8.62 -5.19
CA THR A 128 -15.89 8.84 -5.74
C THR A 128 -16.71 7.57 -5.76
N ARG A 129 -16.17 6.49 -6.36
CA ARG A 129 -16.86 5.20 -6.45
C ARG A 129 -15.94 4.07 -6.94
N PHE A 130 -16.40 2.85 -6.69
CA PHE A 130 -16.03 1.67 -7.47
C PHE A 130 -16.93 1.60 -8.72
N ASP A 131 -16.39 1.11 -9.83
CA ASP A 131 -17.14 0.76 -11.02
C ASP A 131 -17.63 -0.71 -10.92
N GLU A 132 -18.23 -1.26 -11.99
CA GLU A 132 -18.82 -2.60 -11.99
C GLU A 132 -17.79 -3.70 -11.66
N GLU A 133 -18.22 -4.73 -10.92
CA GLU A 133 -17.46 -5.96 -10.69
C GLU A 133 -17.74 -6.97 -11.82
N VAL A 134 -16.73 -7.32 -12.60
CA VAL A 134 -16.82 -8.30 -13.67
C VAL A 134 -16.06 -9.55 -13.29
N ARG A 135 -16.78 -10.68 -13.17
CA ARG A 135 -16.17 -11.99 -12.95
C ARG A 135 -15.98 -12.70 -14.29
N ARG A 136 -14.74 -13.15 -14.54
CA ARG A 136 -14.30 -14.11 -15.58
C ARG A 136 -15.39 -15.11 -15.98
N ALA A 137 -15.55 -15.47 -17.27
CA ALA A 137 -16.26 -16.69 -17.63
C ALA A 137 -15.60 -17.93 -16.97
N ASP A 138 -16.37 -19.01 -16.71
CA ASP A 138 -15.85 -20.23 -16.04
C ASP A 138 -14.88 -21.04 -16.91
N ALA A 139 -14.99 -20.85 -18.22
CA ALA A 139 -14.33 -21.65 -19.23
C ALA A 139 -13.54 -20.74 -20.15
N GLY A 140 -12.23 -21.00 -20.27
CA GLY A 140 -11.45 -20.58 -21.42
C GLY A 140 -11.55 -21.65 -22.49
N LEU A 141 -12.06 -21.30 -23.68
CA LEU A 141 -12.11 -22.21 -24.82
C LEU A 141 -10.85 -22.03 -25.65
N PHE A 142 -10.11 -23.11 -25.86
CA PHE A 142 -8.92 -23.12 -26.70
C PHE A 142 -9.17 -23.97 -27.94
N ASP A 143 -8.94 -23.37 -29.11
CA ASP A 143 -9.01 -24.11 -30.37
C ASP A 143 -7.95 -25.21 -30.38
N ARG A 144 -8.37 -26.39 -30.83
CA ARG A 144 -7.50 -27.55 -30.98
C ARG A 144 -7.21 -27.77 -32.46
N LEU A 145 -5.96 -28.05 -32.78
CA LEU A 145 -5.60 -28.50 -34.13
C LEU A 145 -6.36 -29.80 -34.46
N ASP A 146 -6.99 -29.82 -35.63
CA ASP A 146 -7.77 -30.94 -36.18
C ASP A 146 -8.94 -31.44 -35.30
N ALA A 147 -9.61 -30.55 -34.57
CA ALA A 147 -10.85 -30.87 -33.85
C ALA A 147 -11.99 -29.91 -34.18
N GLU A 148 -13.22 -30.44 -34.28
CA GLU A 148 -14.44 -29.63 -34.48
C GLU A 148 -14.94 -28.96 -33.18
N THR A 149 -14.41 -29.38 -32.02
CA THR A 149 -14.78 -28.86 -30.70
C THR A 149 -13.54 -28.35 -29.95
N PRO A 150 -13.62 -27.16 -29.31
CA PRO A 150 -12.52 -26.60 -28.54
C PRO A 150 -12.27 -27.40 -27.25
N ALA A 151 -11.05 -27.30 -26.72
CA ALA A 151 -10.77 -27.72 -25.36
C ALA A 151 -11.32 -26.69 -24.37
N ASP A 152 -12.02 -27.16 -23.36
CA ASP A 152 -12.49 -26.35 -22.24
C ASP A 152 -11.51 -26.42 -21.08
N VAL A 153 -11.03 -25.26 -20.62
CA VAL A 153 -10.24 -25.12 -19.39
C VAL A 153 -11.08 -24.39 -18.35
N TYR A 154 -11.52 -25.16 -17.34
CA TYR A 154 -12.33 -24.65 -16.24
C TYR A 154 -11.51 -23.99 -15.13
N GLY A 155 -11.82 -22.73 -14.83
CA GLY A 155 -11.35 -22.03 -13.64
C GLY A 155 -12.36 -22.17 -12.48
N ARG A 156 -12.10 -23.07 -11.51
CA ARG A 156 -13.00 -23.26 -10.35
C ARG A 156 -12.98 -22.11 -9.34
N ARG A 157 -11.91 -21.31 -9.33
CA ARG A 157 -11.78 -20.13 -8.47
C ARG A 157 -11.61 -18.92 -9.38
N LYS A 158 -12.46 -17.92 -9.18
CA LYS A 158 -12.45 -16.69 -9.97
C LYS A 158 -12.17 -15.51 -9.08
N SER A 159 -11.28 -14.66 -9.56
CA SER A 159 -11.20 -13.28 -9.09
C SER A 159 -12.16 -12.40 -9.88
N TYR A 160 -12.13 -11.10 -9.64
CA TYR A 160 -12.89 -10.11 -10.39
C TYR A 160 -11.96 -9.03 -10.98
N ASP A 161 -12.43 -8.46 -12.09
CA ASP A 161 -11.97 -7.19 -12.61
C ASP A 161 -12.96 -6.12 -12.17
N SER A 162 -12.49 -4.90 -11.94
CA SER A 162 -13.36 -3.76 -11.66
C SER A 162 -12.67 -2.46 -12.08
N GLY A 163 -13.17 -1.32 -11.62
CA GLY A 163 -12.53 -0.03 -11.79
C GLY A 163 -12.80 0.86 -10.59
N ALA A 164 -12.04 1.93 -10.49
CA ALA A 164 -12.21 2.93 -9.46
C ALA A 164 -12.11 4.33 -10.05
N ARG A 165 -12.81 5.26 -9.40
CA ARG A 165 -12.80 6.67 -9.77
C ARG A 165 -12.56 7.54 -8.55
N PHE A 166 -11.74 8.55 -8.72
CA PHE A 166 -11.42 9.50 -7.67
C PHE A 166 -11.11 10.89 -8.23
N LEU A 167 -11.10 11.88 -7.36
CA LEU A 167 -10.87 13.29 -7.68
C LEU A 167 -9.64 13.79 -6.92
N THR A 168 -8.75 14.52 -7.58
CA THR A 168 -7.71 15.32 -6.92
C THR A 168 -8.11 16.79 -6.89
N LYS A 169 -7.76 17.51 -5.81
CA LYS A 169 -8.11 18.93 -5.62
C LYS A 169 -6.95 19.90 -5.89
N SER A 170 -5.71 19.43 -5.91
CA SER A 170 -4.50 20.23 -6.18
C SER A 170 -3.70 19.66 -7.36
N LEU A 171 -2.86 20.50 -7.99
CA LEU A 171 -1.92 20.04 -9.02
C LEU A 171 -0.82 19.15 -8.43
N ALA A 172 -0.40 19.40 -7.20
CA ALA A 172 0.54 18.55 -6.48
C ALA A 172 -0.03 17.13 -6.27
N ALA A 173 -1.30 17.03 -5.84
CA ALA A 173 -1.98 15.75 -5.73
C ALA A 173 -2.12 15.02 -7.08
N ALA A 174 -2.37 15.76 -8.16
CA ALA A 174 -2.39 15.20 -9.51
C ALA A 174 -1.02 14.62 -9.91
N THR A 175 0.08 15.28 -9.54
CA THR A 175 1.45 14.76 -9.75
C THR A 175 1.69 13.49 -8.95
N ARG A 176 1.30 13.46 -7.66
CA ARG A 176 1.47 12.26 -6.80
C ARG A 176 0.72 11.03 -7.34
N VAL A 177 -0.48 11.22 -7.89
CA VAL A 177 -1.21 10.14 -8.56
C VAL A 177 -0.44 9.65 -9.78
N TYR A 178 0.07 10.57 -10.60
CA TYR A 178 0.86 10.19 -11.76
C TYR A 178 2.12 9.41 -11.36
N GLU A 179 2.84 9.85 -10.32
CA GLU A 179 4.04 9.17 -9.80
C GLU A 179 3.75 7.76 -9.28
N LEU A 180 2.66 7.58 -8.51
CA LEU A 180 2.24 6.27 -8.01
C LEU A 180 2.04 5.27 -9.17
N PHE A 181 1.28 5.68 -10.19
CA PHE A 181 0.93 4.82 -11.32
C PHE A 181 2.07 4.68 -12.35
N THR A 182 2.98 5.65 -12.47
CA THR A 182 4.09 5.62 -13.45
C THR A 182 5.13 4.56 -13.09
N VAL A 183 5.40 4.37 -11.80
CA VAL A 183 6.35 3.33 -11.38
C VAL A 183 5.76 1.92 -11.56
N GLY A 184 4.43 1.82 -11.58
CA GLY A 184 3.70 0.60 -11.90
C GLY A 184 3.75 -0.46 -10.79
N GLY A 185 3.27 -1.65 -11.14
CA GLY A 185 3.13 -2.79 -10.25
C GLY A 185 1.77 -2.87 -9.54
N PRO A 186 1.53 -3.95 -8.78
CA PRO A 186 0.31 -4.10 -8.00
C PRO A 186 0.24 -3.14 -6.80
N LEU A 187 -0.95 -2.61 -6.56
CA LEU A 187 -1.28 -1.77 -5.41
C LEU A 187 -2.16 -2.56 -4.43
N PHE A 188 -2.10 -2.20 -3.15
CA PHE A 188 -2.99 -2.74 -2.14
C PHE A 188 -4.13 -1.77 -1.87
N LEU A 189 -5.35 -2.19 -2.20
CA LEU A 189 -6.56 -1.42 -2.02
C LEU A 189 -7.21 -1.85 -0.70
N ARG A 190 -7.42 -0.89 0.19
CA ARG A 190 -8.14 -1.05 1.45
C ARG A 190 -9.32 -0.10 1.48
N ALA A 191 -10.49 -0.62 1.81
CA ALA A 191 -11.70 0.18 1.92
C ALA A 191 -12.41 -0.11 3.24
N PRO A 192 -13.16 0.86 3.80
CA PRO A 192 -13.95 0.59 4.98
C PRO A 192 -14.95 -0.53 4.70
N ALA A 193 -15.19 -1.41 5.68
CA ALA A 193 -16.06 -2.58 5.52
C ALA A 193 -17.48 -2.23 5.01
N ALA A 194 -17.95 -1.00 5.25
CA ALA A 194 -19.21 -0.47 4.75
C ALA A 194 -19.36 -0.52 3.21
N TYR A 195 -18.26 -0.56 2.46
CA TYR A 195 -18.28 -0.67 0.99
C TYR A 195 -18.51 -2.11 0.50
N GLY A 196 -18.42 -3.12 1.37
CA GLY A 196 -18.52 -4.52 0.97
C GLY A 196 -17.35 -5.00 0.09
N VAL A 197 -16.30 -4.18 -0.06
CA VAL A 197 -15.07 -4.53 -0.77
C VAL A 197 -14.05 -4.99 0.27
N SER A 198 -13.59 -6.23 0.14
CA SER A 198 -12.48 -6.75 0.94
C SER A 198 -11.17 -6.10 0.54
N ASP A 199 -10.21 -6.03 1.48
CA ASP A 199 -8.84 -5.64 1.16
C ASP A 199 -8.23 -6.58 0.11
N VAL A 200 -7.69 -6.02 -0.97
CA VAL A 200 -7.23 -6.79 -2.14
C VAL A 200 -5.99 -6.16 -2.78
N TYR A 201 -5.15 -7.02 -3.37
CA TYR A 201 -4.11 -6.58 -4.29
C TYR A 201 -4.73 -6.39 -5.67
N VAL A 202 -4.46 -5.24 -6.28
CA VAL A 202 -5.01 -4.87 -7.58
C VAL A 202 -3.86 -4.50 -8.51
N GLN A 203 -3.88 -5.01 -9.75
CA GLN A 203 -3.03 -4.55 -10.82
C GLN A 203 -3.82 -3.48 -11.59
N PRO A 204 -3.45 -2.18 -11.48
CA PRO A 204 -4.11 -1.14 -12.26
C PRO A 204 -3.82 -1.32 -13.75
N GLY A 205 -4.84 -1.06 -14.56
CA GLY A 205 -4.71 -0.85 -16.01
C GLY A 205 -4.50 0.62 -16.34
N ASP A 206 -5.03 1.06 -17.49
CA ASP A 206 -4.82 2.42 -17.98
C ASP A 206 -5.41 3.49 -17.05
N LEU A 207 -4.57 4.43 -16.63
CA LEU A 207 -4.99 5.59 -15.85
C LEU A 207 -5.55 6.67 -16.78
N ALA A 208 -6.88 6.82 -16.78
CA ALA A 208 -7.56 7.89 -17.49
C ALA A 208 -7.66 9.15 -16.62
N LYS A 209 -7.35 10.30 -17.22
CA LYS A 209 -7.46 11.63 -16.59
C LYS A 209 -8.47 12.49 -17.35
N SER A 210 -9.38 13.12 -16.64
CA SER A 210 -10.31 14.10 -17.21
C SER A 210 -10.41 15.35 -16.34
N HIS A 211 -10.85 16.44 -16.96
CA HIS A 211 -11.25 17.64 -16.24
C HIS A 211 -12.71 17.50 -15.77
N LEU A 212 -13.08 18.19 -14.70
CA LEU A 212 -14.45 18.14 -14.15
C LEU A 212 -15.51 18.54 -15.19
N THR A 213 -15.19 19.50 -16.06
CA THR A 213 -16.06 19.95 -17.14
C THR A 213 -15.22 20.64 -18.22
N ASP A 214 -15.71 20.57 -19.45
CA ASP A 214 -15.25 21.30 -20.63
C ASP A 214 -15.53 22.81 -20.57
N ARG A 215 -16.38 23.27 -19.64
CA ARG A 215 -16.79 24.67 -19.51
C ARG A 215 -15.95 25.49 -18.53
N VAL A 216 -15.09 24.84 -17.74
CA VAL A 216 -14.24 25.49 -16.75
C VAL A 216 -12.81 25.53 -17.27
N ASP A 217 -12.13 26.64 -16.98
CA ASP A 217 -10.72 26.84 -17.31
C ASP A 217 -9.86 25.67 -16.83
N GLN A 218 -8.99 25.16 -17.71
CA GLN A 218 -8.09 24.05 -17.42
C GLN A 218 -7.04 24.35 -16.34
N ARG A 219 -6.81 25.65 -16.04
CA ARG A 219 -6.01 26.11 -14.91
C ARG A 219 -6.62 25.71 -13.57
N PHE A 220 -7.90 25.39 -13.51
CA PHE A 220 -8.53 24.87 -12.30
C PHE A 220 -7.83 23.55 -11.91
N PRO A 221 -7.39 23.37 -10.66
CA PRO A 221 -6.46 22.28 -10.32
C PRO A 221 -7.11 20.88 -10.26
N HIS A 222 -8.45 20.82 -10.23
CA HIS A 222 -9.17 19.57 -10.00
C HIS A 222 -9.09 18.60 -11.19
N ARG A 223 -8.82 17.32 -10.93
CA ARG A 223 -8.76 16.27 -11.97
C ARG A 223 -9.57 15.06 -11.52
N LEU A 224 -10.43 14.57 -12.41
CA LEU A 224 -11.10 13.29 -12.23
C LEU A 224 -10.22 12.21 -12.84
N TRP A 225 -10.06 11.12 -12.12
CA TRP A 225 -9.26 9.99 -12.51
C TRP A 225 -10.12 8.73 -12.52
N ALA A 226 -9.82 7.84 -13.45
CA ALA A 226 -10.42 6.52 -13.51
C ALA A 226 -9.33 5.51 -13.89
N PHE A 227 -9.36 4.34 -13.28
CA PHE A 227 -8.51 3.23 -13.68
C PHE A 227 -9.29 1.92 -13.56
N PRO A 228 -9.27 1.04 -14.58
CA PRO A 228 -9.67 -0.34 -14.40
C PRO A 228 -8.58 -1.06 -13.60
N TYR A 229 -8.94 -2.15 -12.93
CA TYR A 229 -7.99 -3.00 -12.25
C TYR A 229 -8.42 -4.45 -12.25
N THR A 230 -7.43 -5.34 -12.16
CA THR A 230 -7.62 -6.78 -11.97
C THR A 230 -7.12 -7.16 -10.58
N VAL A 231 -7.89 -7.93 -9.82
CA VAL A 231 -7.41 -8.45 -8.54
C VAL A 231 -6.36 -9.54 -8.79
N VAL A 232 -5.18 -9.38 -8.19
CA VAL A 232 -4.01 -10.24 -8.36
C VAL A 232 -3.56 -10.84 -7.02
N ASP A 233 -2.64 -11.79 -7.10
CA ASP A 233 -2.02 -12.37 -5.91
C ASP A 233 -1.13 -11.35 -5.19
N PRO A 234 -0.89 -11.54 -3.87
CA PRO A 234 0.01 -10.69 -3.09
C PRO A 234 1.41 -10.60 -3.70
N VAL A 235 1.99 -9.40 -3.66
CA VAL A 235 3.37 -9.18 -4.08
C VAL A 235 4.30 -9.36 -2.90
N HIS A 236 5.22 -10.31 -3.01
CA HIS A 236 6.31 -10.50 -2.06
C HIS A 236 7.59 -9.87 -2.61
N ALA A 237 7.77 -8.57 -2.40
CA ALA A 237 9.00 -7.88 -2.74
C ALA A 237 9.62 -7.22 -1.50
N ILE A 238 10.91 -6.87 -1.62
CA ILE A 238 11.64 -6.20 -0.55
C ILE A 238 11.09 -4.79 -0.45
N GLN A 239 10.50 -4.47 0.70
CA GLN A 239 10.00 -3.13 0.96
C GLN A 239 11.16 -2.15 1.00
N GLN A 240 11.06 -1.12 0.17
CA GLN A 240 11.88 0.08 0.30
C GLN A 240 11.23 0.86 1.45
N GLY A 241 12.00 1.34 2.43
CA GLY A 241 11.42 2.02 3.59
C GLY A 241 10.72 3.34 3.24
N THR A 242 10.77 4.32 4.13
CA THR A 242 10.30 5.69 3.82
C THR A 242 11.08 6.31 2.65
N VAL A 243 10.60 7.44 2.11
CA VAL A 243 11.27 8.20 1.03
C VAL A 243 12.78 8.32 1.28
N CYS A 244 13.16 8.55 2.54
CA CYS A 244 14.52 8.71 3.00
C CYS A 244 15.25 7.45 3.44
N ALA A 245 14.51 6.39 3.77
CA ALA A 245 15.11 5.13 4.19
C ALA A 245 15.56 4.29 3.00
N ASN A 246 15.79 4.92 1.84
CA ASN A 246 16.58 4.35 0.77
C ASN A 246 17.98 5.00 0.80
N TRP A 247 19.02 4.19 0.62
CA TRP A 247 20.40 4.65 0.77
C TRP A 247 20.74 5.80 -0.17
N CYS A 248 20.21 5.80 -1.41
CA CYS A 248 20.49 6.84 -2.39
C CYS A 248 19.94 8.20 -1.97
N ALA A 249 18.68 8.27 -1.56
CA ALA A 249 18.03 9.49 -1.07
C ALA A 249 18.67 9.99 0.22
N LEU A 250 19.06 9.07 1.12
CA LEU A 250 19.80 9.46 2.32
C LEU A 250 21.14 10.09 1.97
N THR A 251 21.91 9.50 1.06
CA THR A 251 23.22 10.06 0.66
C THR A 251 23.11 11.35 -0.13
N GLU A 252 22.01 11.56 -0.86
CA GLU A 252 21.75 12.80 -1.58
C GLU A 252 21.37 13.94 -0.64
N ALA A 253 20.50 13.65 0.35
CA ALA A 253 20.06 14.62 1.35
C ALA A 253 21.12 14.87 2.45
N TYR A 254 21.83 13.83 2.85
CA TYR A 254 22.83 13.81 3.92
C TYR A 254 24.07 13.04 3.45
N PRO A 255 25.00 13.71 2.73
CA PRO A 255 26.20 13.07 2.18
C PRO A 255 27.05 12.36 3.23
N THR A 256 27.05 12.85 4.47
CA THR A 256 27.74 12.23 5.59
C THR A 256 26.82 12.05 6.80
N PHE A 257 27.20 11.13 7.70
CA PHE A 257 26.54 10.97 9.00
C PHE A 257 26.58 12.27 9.84
N ALA A 258 27.65 13.05 9.70
CA ALA A 258 27.77 14.34 10.37
C ALA A 258 26.67 15.31 9.91
N ASP A 259 26.36 15.34 8.61
CA ASP A 259 25.31 16.18 8.03
C ASP A 259 23.93 15.80 8.57
N LEU A 260 23.64 14.50 8.70
CA LEU A 260 22.40 14.02 9.32
C LEU A 260 22.31 14.44 10.80
N THR A 261 23.39 14.30 11.57
CA THR A 261 23.36 14.70 12.99
C THR A 261 23.30 16.20 13.19
N ALA A 262 23.82 16.99 12.24
CA ALA A 262 23.82 18.45 12.31
C ALA A 262 22.39 19.04 12.18
N THR A 263 21.45 18.33 11.56
CA THR A 263 20.04 18.72 11.52
C THR A 263 19.28 18.33 12.79
N GLY A 264 19.91 17.60 13.71
CA GLY A 264 19.27 17.03 14.90
C GLY A 264 18.48 15.75 14.61
N ASP A 265 18.55 15.24 13.38
CA ASP A 265 17.93 13.98 12.99
C ASP A 265 18.76 12.77 13.43
N THR A 266 18.10 11.61 13.51
CA THR A 266 18.76 10.33 13.83
C THR A 266 18.44 9.30 12.77
N TRP A 267 19.29 8.27 12.63
CA TRP A 267 18.98 7.15 11.74
C TRP A 267 17.64 6.49 12.09
N ALA A 268 17.30 6.40 13.39
CA ALA A 268 16.01 5.90 13.82
C ALA A 268 14.85 6.81 13.36
N ALA A 269 15.03 8.13 13.35
CA ALA A 269 14.02 9.07 12.85
C ALA A 269 13.82 8.96 11.32
N VAL A 270 14.91 8.76 10.56
CA VAL A 270 14.84 8.47 9.11
C VAL A 270 14.17 7.12 8.85
N ALA A 271 14.63 6.08 9.53
CA ALA A 271 14.13 4.71 9.41
C ALA A 271 12.75 4.48 10.02
N THR A 272 12.13 5.49 10.62
CA THR A 272 10.73 5.50 11.05
C THR A 272 9.88 6.50 10.26
N GLY A 273 10.50 7.32 9.40
CA GLY A 273 9.81 8.32 8.58
C GLY A 273 9.45 9.61 9.32
N VAL A 274 9.98 9.81 10.53
CA VAL A 274 9.88 11.06 11.27
C VAL A 274 10.68 12.16 10.55
N THR A 275 11.85 11.80 10.03
CA THR A 275 12.66 12.67 9.18
C THR A 275 12.26 12.48 7.72
N VAL A 276 11.88 13.56 7.06
CA VAL A 276 11.63 13.62 5.61
C VAL A 276 12.75 14.45 4.98
N CYS A 277 13.35 13.92 3.93
CA CYS A 277 14.47 14.47 3.23
C CYS A 277 13.95 15.66 2.42
N PRO A 278 14.69 16.77 2.39
CA PRO A 278 14.30 17.95 1.63
C PRO A 278 14.12 17.67 0.13
#